data_AF-A0A519JKZ3-F1
#
_entry.id   AF-A0A519JKZ3-F1
#
_cell.length_a   1.000
_cell.length_b   1.000
_cell.length_c   1.000
_cell.angle_alpha   90.00
_cell.angle_beta   90.00
_cell.angle_gamma   90.00
#
_symmetry.space_group_name_H-M   'P 1'
#
loop_
_entity.id
_entity.type
_entity.pdbx_description
1 polymer ?
#
loop_
_entity_poly.entity_id
_entity_poly.type
_entity_poly.pdbx_seq_one_letter_code
_entity_poly.pdbx_strand_id
1 'polypeptide(L)'
;MHQTTGCPASRVDTRRRSCPRDARRRSSVIQYADASVIVALIARQGASALVDPLLSQNNGQIVLSDFALAESSCALARLGRVDRWSSDLQKAAFDELDAWVESMSESCQITPEDVALATTFVRLPGVTLRAPDAIHIATAHRLGATLLTLDQGMARAAAEIGVPYFNPAEAEAPGEQRPE
;
A
#
# COMPACT_ATOMS: atom_id res chain seq x y z
N MET A 1 -50.66 23.15 -4.51
CA MET A 1 -49.46 23.34 -5.34
C MET A 1 -48.24 23.03 -4.47
N HIS A 2 -47.69 21.83 -4.60
CA HIS A 2 -46.52 21.38 -3.84
C HIS A 2 -45.25 21.82 -4.55
N GLN A 3 -44.33 22.47 -3.83
CA GLN A 3 -42.96 22.68 -4.28
C GLN A 3 -42.01 22.03 -3.27
N THR A 4 -41.40 20.93 -3.71
CA THR A 4 -40.27 20.24 -3.07
C THR A 4 -39.00 20.76 -3.73
N THR A 5 -38.16 21.46 -2.97
CA THR A 5 -36.82 21.87 -3.41
C THR A 5 -35.80 20.83 -2.95
N GLY A 6 -35.17 20.17 -3.92
CA GLY A 6 -34.20 19.10 -3.72
C GLY A 6 -32.80 19.58 -3.30
N CYS A 7 -32.08 18.67 -2.66
CA CYS A 7 -30.66 18.76 -2.32
C CYS A 7 -29.76 18.74 -3.58
N PRO A 8 -28.63 19.46 -3.60
CA PRO A 8 -27.58 19.22 -4.59
C PRO A 8 -26.57 18.19 -4.06
N ALA A 9 -26.48 17.05 -4.75
CA ALA A 9 -25.39 16.09 -4.60
C ALA A 9 -24.16 16.58 -5.39
N SER A 10 -23.04 16.83 -4.72
CA SER A 10 -21.79 17.24 -5.37
C SER A 10 -20.92 16.03 -5.74
N ARG A 11 -21.00 15.69 -7.03
CA ARG A 11 -20.00 15.10 -7.95
C ARG A 11 -18.74 14.46 -7.34
N VAL A 12 -18.71 13.13 -7.36
CA VAL A 12 -17.48 12.32 -7.32
C VAL A 12 -16.89 12.29 -8.74
N ASP A 13 -15.69 12.87 -8.92
CA ASP A 13 -14.94 12.86 -10.18
C ASP A 13 -14.38 11.43 -10.41
N THR A 14 -15.10 10.62 -11.18
CA THR A 14 -14.68 9.26 -11.55
C THR A 14 -13.87 9.31 -12.85
N ARG A 15 -12.62 9.78 -12.76
CA ARG A 15 -11.69 9.68 -13.90
C ARG A 15 -11.18 8.25 -14.04
N ARG A 16 -11.96 7.42 -14.74
CA ARG A 16 -11.47 6.19 -15.38
C ARG A 16 -10.40 6.58 -16.41
N ARG A 17 -9.13 6.31 -16.11
CA ARG A 17 -8.05 6.31 -17.10
C ARG A 17 -7.69 4.86 -17.43
N SER A 18 -8.07 4.44 -18.63
CA SER A 18 -7.58 3.25 -19.29
C SER A 18 -6.14 3.47 -19.75
N CYS A 19 -5.22 2.59 -19.36
CA CYS A 19 -3.82 2.62 -19.77
C CYS A 19 -3.65 2.33 -21.27
N PRO A 20 -2.95 3.16 -22.05
CA PRO A 20 -2.47 2.80 -23.39
C PRO A 20 -1.21 1.93 -23.29
N ARG A 21 -1.17 0.88 -24.12
CA ARG A 21 0.00 0.01 -24.32
C ARG A 21 1.05 0.68 -25.22
N ASP A 22 2.29 0.25 -25.01
CA ASP A 22 3.48 0.31 -25.86
C ASP A 22 4.42 1.53 -25.76
N ALA A 23 5.53 1.33 -25.05
CA ALA A 23 6.88 1.58 -25.58
C ALA A 23 7.99 0.92 -24.72
N ARG A 24 8.73 -0.02 -25.32
CA ARG A 24 10.03 -0.60 -24.90
C ARG A 24 10.09 -1.48 -23.63
N ARG A 25 9.99 -2.80 -23.87
CA ARG A 25 10.31 -3.93 -22.97
C ARG A 25 11.71 -3.81 -22.32
N ARG A 26 11.80 -3.11 -21.19
CA ARG A 26 12.17 -3.76 -19.93
C ARG A 26 10.84 -3.96 -19.23
N SER A 27 10.46 -5.20 -18.90
CA SER A 27 9.19 -5.45 -18.22
C SER A 27 9.26 -4.79 -16.84
N SER A 28 8.81 -3.53 -16.72
CA SER A 28 8.71 -2.88 -15.42
C SER A 28 7.72 -3.70 -14.59
N VAL A 29 8.22 -4.27 -13.50
CA VAL A 29 7.40 -5.02 -12.56
C VAL A 29 6.52 -4.02 -11.82
N ILE A 30 5.20 -4.25 -11.78
CA ILE A 30 4.29 -3.44 -10.97
C ILE A 30 4.50 -3.87 -9.51
N GLN A 31 4.67 -2.89 -8.62
CA GLN A 31 4.83 -3.11 -7.19
C GLN A 31 3.70 -2.42 -6.46
N TYR A 32 2.99 -3.15 -5.60
CA TYR A 32 1.89 -2.61 -4.81
C TYR A 32 2.38 -2.36 -3.38
N ALA A 33 2.39 -1.10 -2.94
CA ALA A 33 2.84 -0.73 -1.60
C ALA A 33 1.68 -0.79 -0.60
N ASP A 34 1.90 -1.47 0.52
CA ASP A 34 1.00 -1.46 1.67
C ASP A 34 1.21 -0.22 2.56
N ALA A 35 0.41 -0.09 3.62
CA ALA A 35 0.55 1.01 4.56
C ALA A 35 1.87 1.02 5.34
N SER A 36 2.44 -0.16 5.63
CA SER A 36 3.67 -0.24 6.43
C SER A 36 4.86 0.45 5.75
N VAL A 37 4.97 0.29 4.42
CA VAL A 37 6.02 0.93 3.60
C VAL A 37 5.87 2.44 3.60
N ILE A 38 4.64 2.92 3.41
CA ILE A 38 4.33 4.35 3.33
C ILE A 38 4.56 5.02 4.69
N VAL A 39 4.10 4.39 5.76
CA VAL A 39 4.33 4.90 7.12
C VAL A 39 5.83 4.96 7.42
N ALA A 40 6.61 3.95 7.03
CA ALA A 40 8.05 3.97 7.22
C ALA A 40 8.76 5.06 6.41
N LEU A 41 8.26 5.38 5.21
CA LEU A 41 8.73 6.49 4.39
C LEU A 41 8.52 7.84 5.08
N ILE A 42 7.31 8.07 5.59
CA ILE A 42 6.90 9.37 6.16
C ILE A 42 7.38 9.55 7.60
N ALA A 43 7.19 8.56 8.47
CA ALA A 43 7.39 8.70 9.92
C ALA A 43 8.85 8.92 10.33
N ARG A 44 9.81 8.61 9.46
CA ARG A 44 11.24 8.63 9.79
C ARG A 44 11.96 9.95 9.47
N GLN A 45 11.25 11.04 9.11
CA GLN A 45 11.84 12.35 8.75
C GLN A 45 13.19 12.19 8.02
N GLY A 46 13.15 11.76 6.76
CA GLY A 46 14.36 11.40 5.99
C GLY A 46 14.61 9.90 5.90
N ALA A 47 13.56 9.10 5.77
CA ALA A 47 13.62 7.63 5.68
C ALA A 47 14.30 7.06 4.43
N SER A 48 15.03 7.89 3.70
CA SER A 48 15.89 7.58 2.56
C SER A 48 16.70 6.29 2.76
N ALA A 49 17.27 6.05 3.95
CA ALA A 49 18.24 4.96 4.13
C ALA A 49 17.74 3.52 3.89
N LEU A 50 16.44 3.22 4.12
CA LEU A 50 15.90 1.85 3.95
C LEU A 50 15.06 1.71 2.68
N VAL A 51 14.46 2.80 2.19
CA VAL A 51 13.52 2.76 1.06
C VAL A 51 14.09 3.43 -0.18
N ASP A 52 15.04 4.35 -0.11
CA ASP A 52 15.69 4.86 -1.32
C ASP A 52 16.46 3.79 -2.08
N PRO A 53 17.16 2.83 -1.43
CA PRO A 53 17.68 1.67 -2.15
C PRO A 53 16.54 0.86 -2.79
N LEU A 54 15.36 0.78 -2.18
CA LEU A 54 14.20 0.04 -2.72
C LEU A 54 13.61 0.70 -3.97
N LEU A 55 13.48 2.04 -3.93
CA LEU A 55 13.00 2.85 -5.05
C LEU A 55 14.05 2.95 -6.16
N SER A 56 15.34 2.94 -5.80
CA SER A 56 16.46 3.09 -6.75
C SER A 56 16.91 1.78 -7.39
N GLN A 57 16.77 0.64 -6.69
CA GLN A 57 17.14 -0.68 -7.23
C GLN A 57 16.00 -1.33 -8.03
N ASN A 58 14.75 -0.97 -7.76
CA ASN A 58 13.61 -1.49 -8.53
C ASN A 58 13.22 -0.52 -9.64
N ASN A 59 13.48 -0.92 -10.88
CA ASN A 59 13.03 -0.25 -12.10
C ASN A 59 11.52 -0.47 -12.38
N GLY A 60 10.76 -0.71 -11.30
CA GLY A 60 9.36 -1.10 -11.27
C GLY A 60 8.44 0.08 -10.98
N GLN A 61 7.19 -0.05 -11.39
CA GLN A 61 6.17 0.98 -11.20
C GLN A 61 5.46 0.74 -9.87
N ILE A 62 5.56 1.69 -8.95
CA ILE A 62 4.90 1.59 -7.65
C ILE A 62 3.47 2.10 -7.76
N VAL A 63 2.54 1.32 -7.25
CA VAL A 63 1.11 1.58 -7.23
C VAL A 63 0.63 1.57 -5.79
N LEU A 64 -0.23 2.54 -5.47
CA LEU A 64 -0.89 2.70 -4.19
C LEU A 64 -2.41 2.62 -4.36
N SER A 65 -3.13 1.98 -3.42
CA SER A 65 -4.59 2.10 -3.38
C SER A 65 -5.08 3.24 -2.47
N ASP A 66 -6.29 3.73 -2.74
CA ASP A 66 -7.08 4.54 -1.81
C ASP A 66 -7.16 3.93 -0.39
N PHE A 67 -7.27 2.60 -0.29
CA PHE A 67 -7.26 1.90 0.98
C PHE A 67 -5.89 1.96 1.68
N ALA A 68 -4.79 1.79 0.95
CA ALA A 68 -3.45 1.94 1.50
C ALA A 68 -3.19 3.36 2.01
N LEU A 69 -3.71 4.38 1.31
CA LEU A 69 -3.69 5.77 1.78
C LEU A 69 -4.48 5.95 3.09
N ALA A 70 -5.71 5.41 3.15
CA ALA A 70 -6.53 5.48 4.36
C ALA A 70 -5.89 4.75 5.55
N GLU A 71 -5.30 3.58 5.33
CA GLU A 71 -4.64 2.81 6.37
C GLU A 71 -3.34 3.50 6.84
N SER A 72 -2.54 4.05 5.91
CA SER A 72 -1.37 4.86 6.24
C SER A 72 -1.73 6.07 7.10
N SER A 73 -2.81 6.77 6.73
CA SER A 73 -3.32 7.91 7.50
C SER A 73 -3.71 7.49 8.92
N CYS A 74 -4.39 6.36 9.07
CA CYS A 74 -4.74 5.79 10.37
C CYS A 74 -3.50 5.45 11.20
N ALA A 75 -2.50 4.84 10.57
CA ALA A 75 -1.25 4.44 11.20
C ALA A 75 -0.41 5.64 11.64
N LEU A 76 -0.27 6.68 10.81
CA LEU A 76 0.41 7.94 11.18
C LEU A 76 -0.32 8.67 12.31
N ALA A 77 -1.66 8.74 12.25
CA ALA A 77 -2.45 9.33 13.33
C ALA A 77 -2.25 8.58 14.65
N ARG A 78 -2.18 7.24 14.60
CA ARG A 78 -1.89 6.41 15.77
C ARG A 78 -0.47 6.63 16.27
N LEU A 79 0.52 6.67 15.37
CA LEU A 79 1.92 6.87 15.72
C LEU A 79 2.12 8.21 16.43
N GLY A 80 1.60 9.30 15.88
CA GLY A 80 1.73 10.61 16.51
C GLY A 80 1.03 10.72 17.88
N ARG A 81 -0.05 9.95 18.12
CA ARG A 81 -0.63 9.84 19.48
C ARG A 81 0.29 9.08 20.45
N VAL A 82 0.91 7.99 20.00
CA VAL A 82 1.82 7.17 20.82
C VAL A 82 3.10 7.93 21.14
N ASP A 83 3.68 8.59 20.15
CA ASP A 83 4.95 9.30 20.25
C ASP A 83 4.81 10.77 20.70
N ARG A 84 3.56 11.21 20.96
CA ARG A 84 3.22 12.56 21.41
C ARG A 84 3.77 13.66 20.49
N TRP A 85 3.57 13.49 19.20
CA TRP A 85 3.93 14.50 18.20
C TRP A 85 3.22 15.83 18.49
N SER A 86 3.89 16.95 18.17
CA SER A 86 3.23 18.25 18.15
C SER A 86 2.19 18.30 17.03
N SER A 87 1.25 19.25 17.12
CA SER A 87 0.29 19.50 16.04
C SER A 87 0.97 19.79 14.71
N ASP A 88 2.08 20.52 14.75
CA ASP A 88 2.82 20.94 13.56
C ASP A 88 3.55 19.74 12.93
N LEU A 89 4.12 18.86 13.74
CA LEU A 89 4.74 17.63 13.25
C LEU A 89 3.70 16.67 12.67
N GLN A 90 2.55 16.53 13.32
CA GLN A 90 1.44 15.72 12.80
C GLN A 90 0.95 16.26 11.46
N LYS A 91 0.81 17.59 11.33
CA LYS A 91 0.41 18.22 10.08
C LYS A 91 1.47 18.00 8.99
N ALA A 92 2.74 18.21 9.30
CA ALA A 92 3.84 18.00 8.36
C ALA A 92 3.87 16.56 7.82
N ALA A 93 3.63 15.55 8.67
CA ALA A 93 3.56 14.16 8.23
C ALA A 93 2.41 13.89 7.24
N PHE A 94 1.24 14.51 7.44
CA PHE A 94 0.13 14.37 6.49
C PHE A 94 0.37 15.16 5.20
N ASP A 95 0.94 16.36 5.28
CA ASP A 95 1.33 17.13 4.10
C ASP A 95 2.37 16.37 3.26
N GLU A 96 3.32 15.68 3.90
CA GLU A 96 4.31 14.85 3.23
C GLU A 96 3.67 13.61 2.57
N LEU A 97 2.71 12.98 3.24
CA LEU A 97 1.94 11.87 2.67
C LEU A 97 1.16 12.32 1.42
N ASP A 98 0.45 13.44 1.49
CA ASP A 98 -0.30 13.99 0.37
C ASP A 98 0.64 14.34 -0.80
N ALA A 99 1.77 14.99 -0.53
CA ALA A 99 2.77 15.30 -1.55
C ALA A 99 3.37 14.04 -2.19
N TRP A 100 3.60 12.97 -1.40
CA TRP A 100 4.08 11.69 -1.92
C TRP A 100 3.06 11.07 -2.88
N VAL A 101 1.77 11.03 -2.50
CA VAL A 101 0.68 10.51 -3.34
C VAL A 101 0.54 11.33 -4.62
N GLU A 102 0.60 12.67 -4.55
CA GLU A 102 0.55 13.54 -5.72
C GLU A 102 1.73 13.32 -6.68
N SER A 103 2.90 12.95 -6.15
CA SER A 103 4.09 12.64 -6.96
C SER A 103 4.00 11.27 -7.65
N MET A 104 3.16 10.36 -7.15
CA MET A 104 3.00 9.03 -7.74
C MET A 104 2.26 9.12 -9.08
N SER A 105 2.81 8.42 -10.07
CA SER A 105 2.23 8.41 -11.42
C SER A 105 0.99 7.52 -11.53
N GLU A 106 0.83 6.55 -10.63
CA GLU A 106 -0.30 5.61 -10.62
C GLU A 106 -0.84 5.33 -9.22
N SER A 107 -2.15 5.47 -9.09
CA SER A 107 -2.94 5.00 -7.96
C SER A 107 -4.07 4.11 -8.46
N CYS A 108 -4.52 3.18 -7.62
CA CYS A 108 -5.65 2.31 -7.89
C CYS A 108 -6.77 2.51 -6.86
N GLN A 109 -7.95 2.01 -7.18
CA GLN A 109 -9.07 1.93 -6.23
C GLN A 109 -9.24 0.49 -5.79
N ILE A 110 -9.57 0.29 -4.52
CA ILE A 110 -10.12 -0.97 -4.06
C ILE A 110 -11.48 -1.18 -4.72
N THR A 111 -11.70 -2.41 -5.14
CA THR A 111 -12.95 -2.85 -5.77
C THR A 111 -13.65 -3.86 -4.87
N PRO A 112 -14.96 -4.10 -5.08
CA PRO A 112 -15.66 -5.19 -4.39
C PRO A 112 -15.03 -6.58 -4.63
N GLU A 113 -14.35 -6.77 -5.77
CA GLU A 113 -13.60 -8.00 -6.08
C GLU A 113 -12.44 -8.22 -5.11
N ASP A 114 -11.72 -7.16 -4.73
CA ASP A 114 -10.62 -7.24 -3.76
C ASP A 114 -11.15 -7.69 -2.38
N VAL A 115 -12.30 -7.17 -1.96
CA VAL A 115 -12.94 -7.55 -0.69
C VAL A 115 -13.44 -9.00 -0.72
N ALA A 116 -14.02 -9.43 -1.83
CA ALA A 116 -14.46 -10.82 -2.01
C ALA A 116 -13.29 -11.81 -2.02
N LEU A 117 -12.19 -11.44 -2.68
CA LEU A 117 -10.97 -12.24 -2.71
C LEU A 117 -10.29 -12.28 -1.34
N ALA A 118 -10.18 -11.14 -0.66
CA ALA A 118 -9.70 -11.07 0.72
C ALA A 118 -10.50 -11.96 1.67
N THR A 119 -11.83 -11.99 1.52
CA THR A 119 -12.71 -12.88 2.28
C THR A 119 -12.37 -14.36 2.05
N THR A 120 -11.98 -14.71 0.83
CA THR A 120 -11.53 -16.07 0.49
C THR A 120 -10.18 -16.37 1.15
N PHE A 121 -9.22 -15.44 1.08
CA PHE A 121 -7.89 -15.60 1.68
C PHE A 121 -7.93 -15.76 3.20
N VAL A 122 -8.74 -14.98 3.91
CA VAL A 122 -8.90 -15.10 5.37
C VAL A 122 -9.48 -16.46 5.79
N ARG A 123 -10.16 -17.18 4.88
CA ARG A 123 -10.73 -18.50 5.14
C ARG A 123 -9.80 -19.66 4.77
N LEU A 124 -8.61 -19.38 4.23
CA LEU A 124 -7.65 -20.42 3.90
C LEU A 124 -7.11 -21.08 5.18
N PRO A 125 -7.14 -22.42 5.28
CA PRO A 125 -6.56 -23.11 6.43
C PRO A 125 -5.07 -22.82 6.57
N GLY A 126 -4.62 -22.53 7.79
CA GLY A 126 -3.20 -22.29 8.08
C GLY A 126 -2.74 -20.84 7.91
N VAL A 127 -3.50 -20.00 7.21
CA VAL A 127 -3.16 -18.59 6.99
C VAL A 127 -3.73 -17.71 8.11
N THR A 128 -2.88 -17.04 8.88
CA THR A 128 -3.31 -16.06 9.89
C THR A 128 -3.29 -14.65 9.31
N LEU A 129 -4.36 -14.25 8.62
CA LEU A 129 -4.51 -12.91 8.04
C LEU A 129 -5.60 -12.10 8.70
N ARG A 130 -5.35 -10.80 8.91
CA ARG A 130 -6.40 -9.84 9.22
C ARG A 130 -7.05 -9.38 7.91
N ALA A 131 -8.31 -8.92 8.00
CA ALA A 131 -9.03 -8.45 6.83
C ALA A 131 -8.30 -7.32 6.05
N PRO A 132 -7.68 -6.31 6.71
CA PRO A 132 -6.91 -5.28 5.98
C PRO A 132 -5.73 -5.87 5.19
N ASP A 133 -4.91 -6.70 5.84
CA ASP A 133 -3.77 -7.38 5.21
C ASP A 133 -4.22 -8.20 3.99
N ALA A 134 -5.33 -8.93 4.12
CA ALA A 134 -5.91 -9.71 3.03
C ALA A 134 -6.40 -8.84 1.86
N ILE A 135 -6.88 -7.62 2.11
CA ILE A 135 -7.25 -6.66 1.06
C ILE A 135 -6.02 -6.19 0.30
N HIS A 136 -4.89 -5.93 0.97
CA HIS A 136 -3.63 -5.60 0.30
C HIS A 136 -3.15 -6.73 -0.61
N ILE A 137 -3.15 -7.97 -0.11
CA ILE A 137 -2.76 -9.15 -0.89
C ILE A 137 -3.71 -9.35 -2.07
N ALA A 138 -5.02 -9.21 -1.88
CA ALA A 138 -6.01 -9.33 -2.95
C ALA A 138 -5.83 -8.28 -4.04
N THR A 139 -5.50 -7.04 -3.65
CA THR A 139 -5.25 -5.95 -4.59
C THR A 139 -3.99 -6.19 -5.40
N ALA A 140 -2.90 -6.59 -4.74
CA ALA A 140 -1.65 -6.97 -5.42
C ALA A 140 -1.88 -8.12 -6.39
N HIS A 141 -2.62 -9.15 -5.98
CA HIS A 141 -3.01 -10.28 -6.83
C HIS A 141 -3.79 -9.82 -8.07
N ARG A 142 -4.84 -9.00 -7.91
CA ARG A 142 -5.65 -8.49 -9.03
C ARG A 142 -4.82 -7.66 -10.02
N LEU A 143 -3.87 -6.87 -9.52
CA LEU A 143 -3.00 -6.05 -10.35
C LEU A 143 -1.86 -6.85 -11.02
N GLY A 144 -1.65 -8.11 -10.66
CA GLY A 144 -0.46 -8.87 -11.05
C GLY A 144 0.83 -8.22 -10.52
N ALA A 145 0.74 -7.54 -9.38
CA ALA A 145 1.82 -6.78 -8.78
C ALA A 145 2.58 -7.61 -7.74
N THR A 146 3.83 -7.23 -7.48
CA THR A 146 4.59 -7.69 -6.32
C THR A 146 4.18 -6.86 -5.10
N LEU A 147 3.72 -7.51 -4.03
CA LEU A 147 3.41 -6.85 -2.76
C LEU A 147 4.70 -6.35 -2.10
N LEU A 148 4.79 -5.05 -1.88
CA LEU A 148 5.86 -4.43 -1.10
C LEU A 148 5.33 -4.19 0.32
N THR A 149 5.95 -4.82 1.32
CA THR A 149 5.52 -4.74 2.72
C THR A 149 6.71 -4.85 3.68
N LEU A 150 6.60 -4.21 4.84
CA LEU A 150 7.51 -4.38 5.98
C LEU A 150 6.93 -5.33 7.04
N ASP A 151 5.68 -5.76 6.90
CA ASP A 151 5.05 -6.72 7.81
C ASP A 151 5.46 -8.15 7.43
N GLN A 152 6.26 -8.79 8.29
CA GLN A 152 6.71 -10.17 8.09
C GLN A 152 5.56 -11.19 8.08
N GLY A 153 4.49 -10.94 8.85
CA GLY A 153 3.31 -11.79 8.87
C GLY A 153 2.57 -11.73 7.53
N MET A 154 2.38 -10.53 7.00
CA MET A 154 1.74 -10.34 5.71
C MET A 154 2.60 -10.87 4.56
N ALA A 155 3.93 -10.70 4.62
CA ALA A 155 4.87 -11.27 3.64
C ALA A 155 4.76 -12.81 3.58
N ARG A 156 4.75 -13.48 4.73
CA ARG A 156 4.57 -14.94 4.82
C ARG A 156 3.21 -15.38 4.28
N ALA A 157 2.15 -14.68 4.65
CA ALA A 157 0.82 -14.99 4.15
C ALA A 157 0.70 -14.80 2.62
N ALA A 158 1.33 -13.76 2.06
CA ALA A 158 1.39 -13.57 0.62
C ALA A 158 2.12 -14.74 -0.07
N ALA A 159 3.21 -15.24 0.53
CA ALA A 159 3.93 -16.41 0.06
C ALA A 159 3.04 -17.67 0.04
N GLU A 160 2.29 -17.92 1.11
CA GLU A 160 1.35 -19.06 1.23
C GLU A 160 0.22 -18.99 0.21
N ILE A 161 -0.24 -17.78 -0.13
CA ILE A 161 -1.29 -17.52 -1.13
C ILE A 161 -0.74 -17.57 -2.57
N GLY A 162 0.58 -17.48 -2.75
CA GLY A 162 1.22 -17.47 -4.06
C GLY A 162 1.27 -16.08 -4.72
N VAL A 163 1.15 -15.01 -3.93
CA VAL A 163 1.34 -13.64 -4.40
C VAL A 163 2.81 -13.26 -4.26
N PRO A 164 3.48 -12.81 -5.34
CA PRO A 164 4.85 -12.33 -5.24
C PRO A 164 4.95 -11.20 -4.21
N TYR A 165 5.96 -11.24 -3.36
CA TYR A 165 6.19 -10.20 -2.37
C TYR A 165 7.67 -9.82 -2.31
N PHE A 166 7.92 -8.66 -1.74
CA PHE A 166 9.24 -8.18 -1.39
C PHE A 166 9.18 -7.57 0.01
N ASN A 167 9.94 -8.13 0.95
CA ASN A 167 10.09 -7.59 2.29
C ASN A 167 11.54 -7.09 2.53
N PRO A 168 11.78 -5.77 2.53
CA PRO A 168 13.09 -5.18 2.80
C PRO A 168 13.66 -5.56 4.17
N ALA A 169 12.80 -5.66 5.18
CA ALA A 169 13.23 -5.91 6.55
C ALA A 169 13.80 -7.32 6.73
N GLU A 170 13.51 -8.24 5.80
CA GLU A 170 14.10 -9.59 5.79
C GLU A 170 15.47 -9.63 5.11
N ALA A 171 15.75 -8.72 4.18
CA ALA A 171 17.04 -8.65 3.46
C ALA A 171 18.19 -8.13 4.33
N GLU A 172 17.88 -7.42 5.43
CA GLU A 172 18.87 -6.92 6.39
C GLU A 172 19.10 -7.86 7.59
N ALA A 173 18.38 -8.98 7.69
CA ALA A 173 18.64 -9.97 8.73
C ALA A 173 20.02 -10.63 8.48
N PRO A 174 20.98 -10.60 9.42
CA PRO A 174 22.20 -11.39 9.30
C PRO A 174 21.79 -12.85 9.14
N GLY A 175 22.15 -13.44 7.99
CA GLY A 175 21.77 -14.81 7.66
C GLY A 175 22.06 -15.76 8.82
N GLU A 176 20.99 -16.32 9.39
CA GLU A 176 21.09 -17.45 10.30
C GLU A 176 21.64 -18.62 9.49
N GLN A 177 22.95 -18.83 9.57
CA GLN A 177 23.59 -20.03 9.03
C GLN A 177 23.02 -21.23 9.78
N ARG A 178 22.18 -22.00 9.10
CA ARG A 178 21.70 -23.28 9.60
C ARG A 178 22.91 -24.21 9.74
N PRO A 179 23.21 -24.77 10.93
CA PRO A 179 24.27 -25.77 11.03
C PRO A 179 23.85 -27.02 10.27
N GLU A 180 24.83 -27.60 9.56
CA GLU A 180 24.73 -28.90 8.88
C GLU A 180 24.47 -30.06 9.86
#